data_AF-Q9AL68-F1
#
_entry.id   AF-Q9AL68-F1
#
_cell.length_a   1.000
_cell.length_b   1.000
_cell.length_c   1.000
_cell.angle_alpha   90.00
_cell.angle_beta   90.00
_cell.angle_gamma   90.00
#
_symmetry.space_group_name_H-M   'P 1'
#
loop_
_entity.id
_entity.type
_entity.pdbx_description
1 polymer ?
#
loop_
_entity_poly.entity_id
_entity_poly.type
_entity_poly.pdbx_seq_one_letter_code
_entity_poly.pdbx_strand_id
1 'polypeptide(L)'
;FGDWIREFWFIGPAFTALNEGGQRISKIEVNGMNTESGPKGPVGVSRWRFSHGGSGMVDSISRWAELFPADKLNRPASVEAGFRSDSQGIEVKVDGDFPGVSVDAGGGLRRILNHPLIPLVHHGMVGKFNNFNVDAQFKVVLPKGYKVRYAAPQFRSQNLEEYRWSGGAYARWVEHVCKGGV
;
A
#
# COMPACT_ATOMS: atom_id res chain seq x y z
N PHE A 1 9.78 -0.47 -30.38
CA PHE A 1 10.37 0.08 -29.14
C PHE A 1 9.35 0.22 -28.01
N GLY A 2 8.39 1.16 -28.08
CA GLY A 2 7.48 1.49 -26.97
C GLY A 2 6.57 0.36 -26.45
N ASP A 3 6.50 -0.77 -27.16
CA ASP A 3 5.77 -1.97 -26.76
C ASP A 3 6.64 -2.91 -25.89
N TRP A 4 7.75 -3.41 -26.47
CA TRP A 4 8.67 -4.36 -25.85
C TRP A 4 9.43 -3.80 -24.64
N ILE A 5 9.56 -2.47 -24.55
CA ILE A 5 10.20 -1.82 -23.39
C ILE A 5 9.49 -2.12 -22.07
N ARG A 6 8.20 -2.53 -22.10
CA ARG A 6 7.44 -2.87 -20.89
C ARG A 6 7.99 -4.10 -20.18
N GLU A 7 8.42 -5.12 -20.91
CA GLU A 7 9.00 -6.33 -20.32
C GLU A 7 10.40 -6.06 -19.73
N PHE A 8 11.13 -5.10 -20.30
CA PHE A 8 12.37 -4.60 -19.73
C PHE A 8 12.12 -3.77 -18.45
N TRP A 9 11.14 -2.87 -18.49
CA TRP A 9 10.84 -1.98 -17.36
C TRP A 9 10.27 -2.75 -16.16
N PHE A 10 9.31 -3.64 -16.39
CA PHE A 10 8.71 -4.47 -15.34
C PHE A 10 9.45 -5.82 -15.25
N ILE A 11 10.71 -5.77 -14.82
CA ILE A 11 11.59 -6.92 -14.77
C ILE A 11 11.08 -8.04 -13.83
N GLY A 12 11.29 -9.29 -14.24
CA GLY A 12 11.00 -10.48 -13.43
C GLY A 12 9.52 -10.58 -13.05
N PRO A 13 9.17 -10.81 -11.76
CA PRO A 13 7.77 -11.01 -11.35
C PRO A 13 6.91 -9.73 -11.45
N ALA A 14 7.52 -8.56 -11.66
CA ALA A 14 6.79 -7.29 -11.77
C ALA A 14 5.83 -7.26 -12.97
N PHE A 15 6.20 -7.88 -14.10
CA PHE A 15 5.33 -7.92 -15.28
C PHE A 15 4.04 -8.70 -15.00
N THR A 16 4.16 -9.85 -14.33
CA THR A 16 3.00 -10.69 -13.96
C THR A 16 2.10 -9.99 -12.95
N ALA A 17 2.68 -9.25 -11.99
CA ALA A 17 1.92 -8.54 -10.96
C ALA A 17 0.96 -7.49 -11.54
N LEU A 18 1.23 -6.93 -12.72
CA LEU A 18 0.32 -6.00 -13.39
C LEU A 18 -1.07 -6.62 -13.60
N ASN A 19 -1.11 -7.84 -14.17
CA ASN A 19 -2.38 -8.51 -14.45
C ASN A 19 -3.06 -8.97 -13.15
N GLU A 20 -2.29 -9.41 -12.16
CA GLU A 20 -2.81 -9.83 -10.85
C GLU A 20 -3.56 -8.69 -10.15
N GLY A 21 -3.00 -7.48 -10.19
CA GLY A 21 -3.63 -6.27 -9.67
C GLY A 21 -4.73 -5.67 -10.57
N GLY A 22 -5.08 -6.31 -11.69
CA GLY A 22 -6.01 -5.77 -12.67
C GLY A 22 -5.54 -4.45 -13.31
N GLN A 23 -4.22 -4.26 -13.39
CA GLN A 23 -3.55 -3.08 -13.91
C GLN A 23 -3.10 -3.29 -15.36
N ARG A 24 -3.16 -2.22 -16.17
CA ARG A 24 -2.68 -2.22 -17.55
C ARG A 24 -1.75 -1.04 -17.79
N ILE A 25 -0.66 -1.25 -18.51
CA ILE A 25 0.29 -0.20 -18.91
C ILE A 25 0.22 0.00 -20.42
N SER A 26 -0.01 1.23 -20.88
CA SER A 26 0.03 1.57 -22.30
C SER A 26 1.44 1.48 -22.87
N LYS A 27 1.56 1.51 -24.20
CA LYS A 27 2.87 1.67 -24.84
C LYS A 27 3.48 3.02 -24.43
N ILE A 28 4.81 3.08 -24.36
CA ILE A 28 5.55 4.33 -24.16
C ILE A 28 5.61 5.08 -25.49
N GLU A 29 5.25 6.37 -25.46
CA GLU A 29 5.41 7.30 -26.56
C GLU A 29 6.57 8.26 -26.26
N VAL A 30 7.54 8.33 -27.16
CA VAL A 30 8.69 9.23 -27.02
C VAL A 30 8.46 10.46 -27.91
N ASN A 31 8.39 11.63 -27.29
CA ASN A 31 8.15 12.91 -27.96
C ASN A 31 9.45 13.63 -28.35
N GLY A 32 10.58 13.29 -27.71
CA GLY A 32 11.89 13.85 -28.04
C GLY A 32 13.02 13.18 -27.27
N MET A 33 14.19 13.08 -27.90
CA MET A 33 15.45 12.59 -27.31
C MET A 33 16.61 13.40 -27.90
N ASN A 34 17.22 14.25 -27.07
CA ASN A 34 18.25 15.20 -27.49
C ASN A 34 19.44 15.18 -26.51
N THR A 35 20.56 15.75 -26.94
CA THR A 35 21.69 16.07 -26.05
C THR A 35 21.74 17.59 -25.85
N GLU A 36 21.82 18.02 -24.60
CA GLU A 36 21.97 19.43 -24.21
C GLU A 36 23.34 19.65 -23.56
N SER A 37 23.83 20.89 -23.59
CA SER A 37 25.07 21.28 -22.90
C SER A 37 24.79 21.53 -21.42
N GLY A 38 25.37 20.72 -20.54
CA GLY A 38 25.32 20.92 -19.10
C GLY A 38 26.61 21.55 -18.54
N PRO A 39 26.58 22.04 -17.28
CA PRO A 39 27.76 22.63 -16.63
C PRO A 39 28.99 21.71 -16.53
N LYS A 40 28.79 20.39 -16.69
CA LYS A 40 29.83 19.35 -16.58
C LYS A 40 29.99 18.52 -17.85
N GLY A 41 29.43 18.97 -18.99
CA GLY A 41 29.44 18.24 -20.26
C GLY A 41 28.04 17.89 -20.77
N PRO A 42 27.94 17.02 -21.79
CA PRO A 42 26.67 16.70 -22.46
C PRO A 42 25.69 15.98 -21.53
N VAL A 43 24.40 16.34 -21.64
CA VAL A 43 23.29 15.77 -20.87
C VAL A 43 22.24 15.21 -21.82
N GLY A 44 21.88 13.94 -21.65
CA GLY A 44 20.78 13.31 -22.39
C GLY A 44 19.44 13.75 -21.82
N VAL A 45 18.61 14.39 -22.64
CA VAL A 45 17.28 14.88 -22.26
C VAL A 45 16.22 14.13 -23.07
N SER A 46 15.26 13.55 -22.38
CA SER A 46 14.16 12.80 -23.01
C SER A 46 12.80 13.29 -22.53
N ARG A 47 11.86 13.39 -23.47
CA ARG A 47 10.45 13.66 -23.19
C ARG A 47 9.63 12.49 -23.70
N TRP A 48 8.92 11.84 -22.79
CA TRP A 48 8.10 10.66 -23.10
C TRP A 48 6.86 10.64 -22.23
N ARG A 49 5.87 9.82 -22.62
CA ARG A 49 4.63 9.64 -21.88
C ARG A 49 4.15 8.21 -21.97
N PHE A 50 3.37 7.81 -20.98
CA PHE A 50 2.59 6.59 -20.96
C PHE A 50 1.35 6.84 -20.09
N SER A 51 0.42 5.89 -20.09
CA SER A 51 -0.72 5.86 -19.19
C SER A 51 -0.82 4.49 -18.54
N HIS A 52 -1.51 4.42 -17.42
CA HIS A 52 -1.95 3.15 -16.85
C HIS A 52 -3.44 3.17 -16.54
N GLY A 53 -4.06 2.01 -16.63
CA GLY A 53 -5.45 1.78 -16.27
C GLY A 53 -5.57 0.75 -15.15
N GLY A 54 -6.74 0.67 -14.54
CA GLY A 54 -7.05 -0.28 -13.46
C GLY A 54 -8.53 -0.58 -13.42
N SER A 55 -8.89 -1.81 -13.05
CA SER A 55 -10.29 -2.28 -12.97
C SER A 55 -11.02 -1.90 -11.69
N GLY A 56 -10.38 -1.14 -10.79
CA GLY A 56 -10.91 -0.75 -9.47
C GLY A 56 -9.99 -1.16 -8.31
N MET A 57 -9.15 -2.19 -8.51
CA MET A 57 -8.18 -2.68 -7.52
C MET A 57 -6.97 -1.73 -7.36
N VAL A 58 -6.63 -0.98 -8.41
CA VAL A 58 -5.47 -0.10 -8.44
C VAL A 58 -5.74 1.16 -7.62
N ASP A 59 -5.29 1.18 -6.37
CA ASP A 59 -5.53 2.28 -5.42
C ASP A 59 -5.06 3.64 -5.95
N SER A 60 -3.97 3.67 -6.72
CA SER A 60 -3.44 4.91 -7.32
C SER A 60 -4.41 5.58 -8.29
N ILE A 61 -5.40 4.86 -8.81
CA ILE A 61 -6.48 5.40 -9.64
C ILE A 61 -7.72 5.61 -8.80
N SER A 62 -8.20 4.57 -8.11
CA SER A 62 -9.48 4.60 -7.42
C SER A 62 -9.53 5.57 -6.24
N ARG A 63 -8.36 5.91 -5.66
CA ARG A 63 -8.23 6.73 -4.45
C ARG A 63 -7.27 7.89 -4.64
N TRP A 64 -7.11 8.38 -5.87
CA TRP A 64 -6.14 9.42 -6.26
C TRP A 64 -6.08 10.60 -5.28
N ALA A 65 -7.23 11.21 -4.95
CA ALA A 65 -7.27 12.35 -4.04
C ALA A 65 -6.99 11.98 -2.57
N GLU A 66 -7.36 10.78 -2.12
CA GLU A 66 -7.14 10.33 -0.74
C GLU A 66 -5.66 10.01 -0.47
N LEU A 67 -4.93 9.55 -1.49
CA LEU A 67 -3.51 9.18 -1.39
C LEU A 67 -2.58 10.39 -1.22
N PHE A 68 -3.03 11.59 -1.57
CA PHE A 68 -2.26 12.82 -1.43
C PHE A 68 -3.00 13.85 -0.57
N PRO A 69 -3.03 13.66 0.77
CA PRO A 69 -3.78 14.51 1.71
C PRO A 69 -3.02 15.81 2.03
N ALA A 70 -2.68 16.58 1.00
CA ALA A 70 -1.91 17.82 1.13
C ALA A 70 -2.62 18.88 1.99
N ASP A 71 -3.95 18.88 1.98
CA ASP A 71 -4.81 19.72 2.82
C ASP A 71 -4.65 19.46 4.32
N LYS A 72 -4.19 18.25 4.69
CA LYS A 72 -4.00 17.82 6.08
C LYS A 72 -2.54 17.87 6.53
N LEU A 73 -1.61 18.14 5.62
CA LEU A 73 -0.18 18.13 5.90
C LEU A 73 0.27 19.50 6.46
N ASN A 74 0.02 19.71 7.75
CA ASN A 74 0.35 20.96 8.45
C ASN A 74 1.69 20.90 9.22
N ARG A 75 2.37 19.75 9.20
CA ARG A 75 3.69 19.49 9.79
C ARG A 75 4.41 18.44 8.96
N PRO A 76 5.75 18.31 9.07
CA PRO A 76 6.47 17.20 8.45
C PRO A 76 5.85 15.85 8.84
N ALA A 77 5.65 15.01 7.84
CA ALA A 77 5.21 13.62 8.00
C ALA A 77 6.34 12.70 7.55
N SER A 78 6.51 11.57 8.22
CA SER A 78 7.57 10.61 7.90
C SER A 78 7.14 9.19 8.18
N VAL A 79 7.73 8.27 7.42
CA VAL A 79 7.65 6.83 7.66
C VAL A 79 9.04 6.25 7.37
N GLU A 80 9.50 5.38 8.25
CA GLU A 80 10.71 4.60 8.10
C GLU A 80 10.36 3.12 8.15
N ALA A 81 10.94 2.35 7.23
CA ALA A 81 10.72 0.93 7.14
C ALA A 81 12.03 0.21 6.78
N GLY A 82 12.21 -0.99 7.33
CA GLY A 82 13.33 -1.85 7.02
C GLY A 82 12.95 -3.31 7.13
N PHE A 83 13.54 -4.14 6.27
CA PHE A 83 13.39 -5.59 6.34
C PHE A 83 14.76 -6.28 6.23
N ARG A 84 14.85 -7.47 6.81
CA ARG A 84 15.95 -8.40 6.63
C ARG A 84 15.36 -9.74 6.24
N SER A 85 15.90 -10.35 5.20
CA SER A 85 15.44 -11.64 4.71
C SER A 85 16.62 -12.49 4.28
N ASP A 86 16.56 -13.76 4.60
CA ASP A 86 17.44 -14.79 4.07
C ASP A 86 16.62 -16.08 3.80
N SER A 87 17.32 -17.19 3.58
CA SER A 87 16.67 -18.49 3.32
C SER A 87 15.91 -19.08 4.53
N GLN A 88 16.11 -18.55 5.74
CA GLN A 88 15.58 -19.09 7.00
C GLN A 88 14.47 -18.22 7.58
N GLY A 89 14.43 -16.92 7.28
CA GLY A 89 13.41 -16.06 7.84
C GLY A 89 13.33 -14.66 7.23
N ILE A 90 12.26 -13.97 7.61
CA ILE A 90 11.97 -12.59 7.22
C ILE A 90 11.59 -11.81 8.48
N GLU A 91 12.24 -10.67 8.72
CA GLU A 91 11.89 -9.71 9.76
C GLU A 91 11.63 -8.35 9.10
N VAL A 92 10.57 -7.65 9.54
CA VAL A 92 10.22 -6.31 9.06
C VAL A 92 9.83 -5.39 10.21
N LYS A 93 10.22 -4.12 10.12
CA LYS A 93 9.82 -3.04 11.03
C LYS A 93 9.36 -1.82 10.23
N VAL A 94 8.30 -1.18 10.70
CA VAL A 94 7.74 0.05 10.12
C VAL A 94 7.32 0.97 11.27
N ASP A 95 7.72 2.23 11.19
CA ASP A 95 7.31 3.29 12.13
C ASP A 95 7.02 4.57 11.34
N GLY A 96 5.97 5.31 11.69
CA GLY A 96 5.63 6.54 10.99
C GLY A 96 4.52 7.36 11.63
N ASP A 97 4.55 8.66 11.32
CA ASP A 97 3.54 9.65 11.69
C ASP A 97 3.17 10.46 10.44
N PHE A 98 1.93 10.29 9.98
CA PHE A 98 1.44 10.92 8.76
C PHE A 98 -0.09 11.11 8.79
N PRO A 99 -0.62 12.12 8.06
CA PRO A 99 -2.06 12.34 7.94
C PRO A 99 -2.73 11.23 7.11
N GLY A 100 -4.07 11.16 7.19
CA GLY A 100 -4.86 10.23 6.38
C GLY A 100 -5.15 8.88 7.03
N VAL A 101 -4.59 8.58 8.20
CA VAL A 101 -4.86 7.32 8.94
C VAL A 101 -6.34 7.14 9.29
N SER A 102 -7.05 8.24 9.59
CA SER A 102 -8.50 8.24 9.77
C SER A 102 -9.18 9.19 8.78
N VAL A 103 -10.38 8.80 8.35
CA VAL A 103 -11.21 9.56 7.42
C VAL A 103 -12.64 9.69 7.94
N ASP A 104 -13.35 10.69 7.45
CA ASP A 104 -14.77 10.85 7.74
C ASP A 104 -15.56 9.66 7.16
N ALA A 105 -16.52 9.15 7.92
CA ALA A 105 -17.43 8.09 7.51
C ALA A 105 -18.88 8.58 7.35
N GLY A 106 -19.12 9.89 7.53
CA GLY A 106 -20.45 10.49 7.52
C GLY A 106 -21.19 10.32 8.86
N GLY A 107 -22.19 11.17 9.10
CA GLY A 107 -23.04 11.06 10.30
C GLY A 107 -22.30 11.27 11.63
N GLY A 108 -21.18 12.02 11.62
CA GLY A 108 -20.34 12.23 12.80
C GLY A 108 -19.44 11.04 13.17
N LEU A 109 -19.39 10.01 12.34
CA LEU A 109 -18.49 8.87 12.51
C LEU A 109 -17.17 9.08 11.77
N ARG A 110 -16.12 8.41 12.25
CA ARG A 110 -14.85 8.29 11.55
C ARG A 110 -14.49 6.82 11.42
N ARG A 111 -13.71 6.50 10.40
CA ARG A 111 -13.15 5.15 10.20
C ARG A 111 -11.64 5.24 10.01
N ILE A 112 -10.95 4.14 10.28
CA ILE A 112 -9.61 3.93 9.74
C ILE A 112 -9.75 3.89 8.20
N LEU A 113 -8.75 4.41 7.48
CA LEU A 113 -8.77 4.38 6.02
C LEU A 113 -9.01 2.95 5.51
N ASN A 114 -9.67 2.82 4.35
CA ASN A 114 -9.92 1.49 3.79
C ASN A 114 -8.57 0.87 3.45
N HIS A 115 -8.34 -0.39 3.78
CA HIS A 115 -7.07 -1.04 3.47
C HIS A 115 -6.83 -0.96 1.95
N PRO A 116 -5.66 -0.46 1.49
CA PRO A 116 -5.35 -0.46 0.07
C PRO A 116 -5.25 -1.90 -0.46
N LEU A 117 -5.73 -2.12 -1.68
CA LEU A 117 -5.92 -3.45 -2.24
C LEU A 117 -4.65 -3.99 -2.92
N ILE A 118 -3.91 -3.14 -3.63
CA ILE A 118 -2.69 -3.53 -4.35
C ILE A 118 -1.66 -4.21 -3.43
N PRO A 119 -1.36 -3.69 -2.22
CA PRO A 119 -0.42 -4.35 -1.32
C PRO A 119 -0.84 -5.77 -0.95
N LEU A 120 -2.14 -6.01 -0.72
CA LEU A 120 -2.66 -7.33 -0.35
C LEU A 120 -2.56 -8.30 -1.53
N VAL A 121 -3.04 -7.90 -2.70
CA VAL A 121 -3.02 -8.74 -3.90
C VAL A 121 -1.59 -9.11 -4.29
N HIS A 122 -0.68 -8.13 -4.34
CA HIS A 122 0.70 -8.37 -4.73
C HIS A 122 1.46 -9.21 -3.69
N HIS A 123 1.30 -8.92 -2.39
CA HIS A 123 1.89 -9.76 -1.35
C HIS A 123 1.29 -11.18 -1.36
N GLY A 124 0.02 -11.32 -1.73
CA GLY A 124 -0.65 -12.59 -1.91
C GLY A 124 0.02 -13.52 -2.94
N MET A 125 0.78 -12.98 -3.88
CA MET A 125 1.57 -13.78 -4.84
C MET A 125 2.69 -14.57 -4.15
N VAL A 126 3.14 -14.14 -2.97
CA VAL A 126 4.24 -14.77 -2.22
C VAL A 126 3.84 -15.32 -0.85
N GLY A 127 2.74 -14.83 -0.27
CA GLY A 127 2.27 -15.22 1.07
C GLY A 127 1.68 -16.64 1.20
N LYS A 128 1.72 -17.44 0.13
CA LYS A 128 1.09 -18.78 0.06
C LYS A 128 2.10 -19.93 -0.01
N PHE A 129 3.41 -19.66 -0.02
CA PHE A 129 4.43 -20.70 -0.23
C PHE A 129 4.69 -21.59 0.98
N ASN A 130 4.31 -21.15 2.18
CA ASN A 130 4.46 -21.92 3.40
C ASN A 130 3.19 -21.83 4.26
N ASN A 131 2.90 -22.92 4.97
CA ASN A 131 1.92 -22.89 6.05
C ASN A 131 2.51 -22.15 7.24
N PHE A 132 1.70 -21.37 7.94
CA PHE A 132 2.10 -20.64 9.15
C PHE A 132 0.93 -20.59 10.14
N ASN A 133 1.27 -20.42 11.42
CA ASN A 133 0.32 -20.07 12.46
C ASN A 133 0.40 -18.57 12.71
N VAL A 134 -0.74 -17.95 13.02
CA VAL A 134 -0.80 -16.51 13.33
C VAL A 134 -0.65 -16.28 14.82
N ASP A 135 0.44 -15.61 15.20
CA ASP A 135 0.58 -14.94 16.48
C ASP A 135 0.67 -13.43 16.24
N ALA A 136 -0.49 -12.76 16.33
CA ALA A 136 -0.60 -11.34 16.02
C ALA A 136 -1.54 -10.62 16.98
N GLN A 137 -1.15 -9.40 17.35
CA GLN A 137 -1.96 -8.47 18.12
C GLN A 137 -2.00 -7.10 17.43
N PHE A 138 -3.18 -6.51 17.33
CA PHE A 138 -3.37 -5.14 16.89
C PHE A 138 -3.92 -4.28 18.02
N LYS A 139 -3.39 -3.08 18.15
CA LYS A 139 -3.76 -2.12 19.19
C LYS A 139 -4.07 -0.78 18.55
N VAL A 140 -5.24 -0.23 18.88
CA VAL A 140 -5.64 1.13 18.50
C VAL A 140 -5.84 1.93 19.76
N VAL A 141 -5.26 3.13 19.81
CA VAL A 141 -5.47 4.11 20.88
C VAL A 141 -6.22 5.29 20.28
N LEU A 142 -7.44 5.54 20.75
CA LEU A 142 -8.26 6.66 20.27
C LEU A 142 -7.91 7.96 21.01
N PRO A 143 -8.24 9.14 20.43
CA PRO A 143 -8.23 10.38 21.18
C PRO A 143 -9.17 10.31 22.39
N LYS A 144 -8.83 11.01 23.47
CA LYS A 144 -9.59 11.01 24.72
C LYS A 144 -11.09 11.28 24.49
N GLY A 145 -11.95 10.46 25.10
CA GLY A 145 -13.40 10.57 25.00
C GLY A 145 -14.03 9.92 23.76
N TYR A 146 -13.23 9.49 22.79
CA TYR A 146 -13.73 8.74 21.63
C TYR A 146 -13.97 7.27 22.00
N LYS A 147 -14.93 6.64 21.31
CA LYS A 147 -15.27 5.23 21.49
C LYS A 147 -15.44 4.54 20.15
N VAL A 148 -15.02 3.28 20.06
CA VAL A 148 -15.32 2.44 18.89
C VAL A 148 -16.84 2.23 18.84
N ARG A 149 -17.46 2.60 17.72
CA ARG A 149 -18.90 2.40 17.50
C ARG A 149 -19.20 1.06 16.84
N TYR A 150 -18.28 0.57 16.02
CA TYR A 150 -18.38 -0.71 15.32
C TYR A 150 -16.99 -1.23 14.99
N ALA A 151 -16.78 -2.54 15.15
CA ALA A 151 -15.61 -3.25 14.67
C ALA A 151 -15.98 -4.69 14.30
N ALA A 152 -15.53 -5.14 13.13
CA ALA A 152 -15.67 -6.51 12.66
C ALA A 152 -14.39 -6.89 11.91
N PRO A 153 -13.56 -7.81 12.43
CA PRO A 153 -13.71 -8.56 13.69
C PRO A 153 -13.78 -7.68 14.95
N GLN A 154 -14.53 -8.13 15.96
CA GLN A 154 -14.69 -7.39 17.21
C GLN A 154 -13.40 -7.40 18.04
N PHE A 155 -13.12 -6.30 18.75
CA PHE A 155 -11.96 -6.24 19.66
C PHE A 155 -12.11 -7.24 20.80
N ARG A 156 -10.96 -7.76 21.25
CA ARG A 156 -10.88 -8.74 22.33
C ARG A 156 -10.97 -8.09 23.71
N SER A 157 -10.36 -6.92 23.86
CA SER A 157 -10.38 -6.16 25.11
C SER A 157 -10.36 -4.66 24.86
N GLN A 158 -10.83 -3.93 25.85
CA GLN A 158 -10.83 -2.48 25.90
C GLN A 158 -10.35 -2.03 27.28
N ASN A 159 -9.52 -0.99 27.32
CA ASN A 159 -9.18 -0.25 28.52
C ASN A 159 -9.20 1.25 28.19
N LEU A 160 -10.24 1.97 28.63
CA LEU A 160 -10.49 3.36 28.27
C LEU A 160 -10.53 3.54 26.73
N GLU A 161 -9.64 4.36 26.17
CA GLU A 161 -9.47 4.60 24.72
C GLU A 161 -8.57 3.58 24.02
N GLU A 162 -8.00 2.61 24.73
CA GLU A 162 -7.18 1.55 24.15
C GLU A 162 -8.03 0.30 23.83
N TYR A 163 -7.98 -0.15 22.58
CA TYR A 163 -8.68 -1.34 22.08
C TYR A 163 -7.67 -2.33 21.49
N ARG A 164 -7.83 -3.62 21.79
CA ARG A 164 -6.91 -4.68 21.35
C ARG A 164 -7.63 -5.81 20.64
N TRP A 165 -7.04 -6.30 19.55
CA TRP A 165 -7.48 -7.46 18.79
C TRP A 165 -6.39 -8.54 18.80
N SER A 166 -6.75 -9.78 19.07
CA SER A 166 -5.87 -10.95 18.96
C SER A 166 -6.68 -12.24 18.92
N GLY A 167 -6.15 -13.29 18.27
CA GLY A 167 -6.79 -14.60 18.19
C GLY A 167 -8.13 -14.63 17.45
N GLY A 168 -8.83 -15.77 17.52
CA GLY A 168 -10.21 -15.91 17.05
C GLY A 168 -10.43 -15.46 15.59
N ALA A 169 -11.48 -14.67 15.37
CA ALA A 169 -11.80 -14.12 14.05
C ALA A 169 -10.73 -13.14 13.53
N TYR A 170 -10.05 -12.42 14.42
CA TYR A 170 -8.97 -11.52 14.02
C TYR A 170 -7.77 -12.28 13.46
N ALA A 171 -7.33 -13.36 14.12
CA ALA A 171 -6.23 -14.18 13.61
C ALA A 171 -6.53 -14.81 12.24
N ARG A 172 -7.78 -15.28 12.01
CA ARG A 172 -8.22 -15.77 10.69
C ARG A 172 -8.22 -14.67 9.63
N TRP A 173 -8.64 -13.45 10.00
CA TRP A 173 -8.57 -12.31 9.09
C TRP A 173 -7.13 -11.95 8.73
N VAL A 174 -6.21 -11.97 9.70
CA VAL A 174 -4.77 -11.77 9.45
C VAL A 174 -4.22 -12.83 8.50
N GLU A 175 -4.54 -14.11 8.72
CA GLU A 175 -4.13 -15.18 7.81
C GLU A 175 -4.66 -14.96 6.38
N HIS A 176 -5.94 -14.59 6.25
CA HIS A 176 -6.61 -14.30 4.98
C HIS A 176 -5.89 -13.19 4.21
N VAL A 177 -5.65 -12.04 4.83
CA VAL A 177 -5.02 -10.89 4.15
C VAL A 177 -3.55 -11.11 3.85
N CYS A 178 -2.80 -11.84 4.70
CA CYS A 178 -1.41 -12.21 4.41
C CYS A 178 -1.28 -13.10 3.17
N LYS A 179 -2.32 -13.89 2.87
CA LYS A 179 -2.43 -14.74 1.68
C LYS A 179 -3.09 -14.02 0.49
N GLY A 180 -3.34 -12.71 0.58
CA GLY A 180 -3.89 -11.88 -0.49
C GLY A 180 -5.41 -11.81 -0.56
N GLY A 181 -6.09 -12.22 0.50
CA GLY A 181 -7.51 -11.96 0.66
C GLY A 181 -7.79 -10.47 0.85
N VAL A 182 -8.89 -9.99 0.27
CA VAL A 182 -9.40 -8.61 0.38
C VAL A 182 -10.78 -8.56 1.02
#